data_AF-A0A0X2NRI7-F1
#
_entry.id   AF-A0A0X2NRI7-F1
#
_cell.length_a   1.000
_cell.length_b   1.000
_cell.length_c   1.000
_cell.angle_alpha   90.00
_cell.angle_beta   90.00
_cell.angle_gamma   90.00
#
_symmetry.space_group_name_H-M   'P 1'
#
loop_
_entity.id
_entity.type
_entity.pdbx_description
1 polymer ?
#
loop_
_entity_poly.entity_id
_entity_poly.type
_entity_poly.pdbx_seq_one_letter_code
_entity_poly.pdbx_strand_id
1 'polypeptide(L)' 'MPADALILPRSAAEDLTDRLFELRCGAEDIAAAVEAGEDPGDISELCRELVALARAAEKIRGRVDDARGVGDAGDT' A
#
# COMPACT_ATOMS: atom_id res chain seq x y z
N MET A 1 23.13 -15.02 -1.42
CA MET A 1 21.73 -14.62 -1.67
C MET A 1 21.02 -15.76 -2.38
N PRO A 2 19.80 -16.14 -1.98
CA PRO A 2 18.96 -17.08 -2.74
C PRO A 2 18.77 -16.59 -4.19
N ALA A 3 18.65 -17.52 -5.13
CA ALA A 3 18.55 -17.19 -6.56
C ALA A 3 17.24 -16.47 -6.94
N ASP A 4 16.23 -16.56 -6.09
CA ASP A 4 14.88 -16.02 -6.23
C ASP A 4 14.60 -14.84 -5.29
N ALA A 5 15.63 -14.33 -4.60
CA ALA A 5 15.47 -13.20 -3.69
C ALA A 5 15.24 -11.89 -4.45
N LEU A 6 14.26 -11.11 -3.99
CA LEU A 6 14.06 -9.72 -4.41
C LEU A 6 14.83 -8.78 -3.47
N ILE A 7 15.65 -7.89 -4.04
CA ILE A 7 16.31 -6.81 -3.30
C ILE A 7 15.55 -5.51 -3.58
N LEU A 8 15.10 -4.86 -2.51
CA LEU A 8 14.39 -3.58 -2.56
C LEU A 8 15.26 -2.47 -1.96
N PRO A 9 15.18 -1.24 -2.48
CA PRO A 9 15.61 -0.06 -1.74
C PRO A 9 14.91 0.00 -0.38
N ARG A 10 15.58 0.54 0.64
CA ARG A 10 15.00 0.73 1.98
C ARG A 10 13.65 1.45 1.92
N SER A 11 13.57 2.56 1.19
CA SER A 11 12.34 3.34 1.03
C SER A 11 11.22 2.54 0.38
N ALA A 12 11.52 1.66 -0.57
CA ALA A 12 10.51 0.80 -1.19
C ALA A 12 9.99 -0.28 -0.21
N ALA A 13 10.86 -0.77 0.69
CA ALA A 13 10.46 -1.71 1.73
C ALA A 13 9.61 -1.03 2.82
N GLU A 14 9.94 0.20 3.20
CA GLU A 14 9.16 1.04 4.12
C GLU A 14 7.78 1.35 3.51
N ASP A 15 7.73 1.87 2.28
CA ASP A 15 6.49 2.12 1.55
C ASP A 15 5.60 0.85 1.43
N LEU A 16 6.19 -0.32 1.19
CA LEU A 16 5.45 -1.58 1.14
C LEU A 16 4.89 -1.97 2.51
N THR A 17 5.68 -1.77 3.58
CA THR A 17 5.27 -2.08 4.94
C THR A 17 4.10 -1.21 5.37
N ASP A 18 4.13 0.08 5.05
CA ASP A 18 3.04 1.02 5.38
C ASP A 18 1.74 0.62 4.67
N ARG A 19 1.79 0.28 3.37
CA ARG A 19 0.59 -0.16 2.64
C ARG A 19 0.04 -1.48 3.15
N LEU A 20 0.90 -2.40 3.59
CA LEU A 20 0.47 -3.66 4.22
C LEU A 20 -0.15 -3.44 5.60
N PHE A 21 0.36 -2.45 6.34
CA PHE A 21 -0.23 -2.03 7.61
C PHE A 21 -1.64 -1.47 7.39
N GLU A 22 -1.81 -0.53 6.46
CA GLU A 22 -3.11 0.02 6.08
C GLU A 22 -4.08 -1.08 5.64
N LEU A 23 -3.63 -2.00 4.78
CA LEU A 23 -4.44 -3.12 4.32
C LEU A 23 -4.92 -3.99 5.49
N ARG A 24 -4.04 -4.31 6.46
CA ARG A 24 -4.44 -5.08 7.64
C ARG A 24 -5.48 -4.32 8.46
N CYS A 25 -5.27 -3.03 8.71
CA CYS A 25 -6.21 -2.22 9.48
C CYS A 25 -7.59 -2.17 8.81
N GLY A 26 -7.67 -1.98 7.49
CA GLY A 26 -8.96 -2.03 6.79
C GLY A 26 -9.66 -3.40 6.92
N ALA A 27 -8.90 -4.50 7.02
CA ALA A 27 -9.47 -5.83 7.22
C ALA A 27 -9.96 -6.03 8.67
N GLU A 28 -9.22 -5.48 9.64
CA GLU A 28 -9.61 -5.45 11.05
C GLU A 28 -10.89 -4.61 11.24
N ASP A 29 -11.03 -3.48 10.54
CA ASP A 29 -12.22 -2.63 10.57
C ASP A 29 -13.45 -3.35 10.01
N ILE A 30 -13.31 -4.11 8.91
CA ILE A 30 -14.40 -4.96 8.38
C ILE A 30 -14.81 -6.00 9.41
N ALA A 31 -13.86 -6.65 10.08
CA ALA A 31 -14.17 -7.63 11.12
C ALA A 31 -14.96 -7.00 12.27
N ALA A 32 -14.53 -5.81 12.73
CA ALA A 32 -15.23 -5.06 13.77
C ALA A 32 -16.65 -4.64 13.32
N ALA A 33 -16.82 -4.17 12.09
CA ALA A 33 -18.13 -3.78 11.53
C ALA A 33 -19.10 -4.98 11.44
N VAL A 34 -18.58 -6.15 11.03
CA VAL A 34 -19.36 -7.40 11.02
C VAL A 34 -19.77 -7.82 12.43
N GLU A 35 -18.86 -7.76 13.41
CA GLU A 35 -19.15 -8.08 14.81
C GLU A 35 -20.16 -7.11 15.43
N ALA A 36 -20.11 -5.83 15.04
CA ALA A 36 -21.06 -4.80 15.47
C ALA A 36 -22.44 -4.92 14.79
N GLY A 37 -22.56 -5.74 13.74
CA GLY A 37 -23.80 -5.88 12.97
C GLY A 37 -24.14 -4.65 12.14
N GLU A 38 -23.11 -3.97 11.60
CA GLU A 38 -23.29 -2.82 10.71
C GLU A 38 -24.07 -3.17 9.43
N ASP A 39 -24.56 -2.13 8.75
CA ASP A 39 -25.33 -2.32 7.54
C ASP A 39 -24.50 -3.02 6.45
N PRO A 40 -25.07 -3.97 5.69
CA PRO A 40 -24.36 -4.65 4.62
C PRO A 40 -23.80 -3.70 3.54
N GLY A 41 -24.41 -2.54 3.34
CA GLY A 41 -23.93 -1.47 2.47
C GLY A 41 -22.62 -0.88 2.96
N ASP A 42 -22.54 -0.53 4.24
CA ASP A 42 -21.34 0.02 4.89
C ASP A 42 -20.20 -1.02 4.85
N ILE A 43 -20.49 -2.28 5.17
CA ILE A 43 -19.52 -3.38 5.07
C ILE A 43 -19.04 -3.55 3.62
N SER A 44 -19.94 -3.39 2.64
CA SER A 44 -19.55 -3.45 1.22
C SER A 44 -18.65 -2.28 0.82
N GLU A 45 -18.78 -1.10 1.42
CA GLU A 45 -17.90 0.03 1.17
C GLU A 45 -16.50 -0.21 1.75
N LEU A 46 -16.42 -0.67 3.00
CA LEU A 46 -15.16 -1.07 3.62
C LEU A 46 -14.44 -2.15 2.80
N CYS A 47 -15.17 -3.13 2.27
CA CYS A 47 -14.60 -4.14 1.37
C CYS A 47 -14.00 -3.53 0.08
N ARG A 48 -14.62 -2.50 -0.50
CA ARG A 48 -14.10 -1.82 -1.69
C ARG A 48 -12.83 -1.05 -1.37
N GLU A 49 -12.79 -0.39 -0.21
CA GLU A 49 -11.60 0.30 0.29
C GLU A 49 -10.45 -0.69 0.53
N LEU A 50 -10.71 -1.83 1.17
CA LEU A 50 -9.73 -2.89 1.37
C LEU A 50 -9.12 -3.37 0.04
N VAL A 51 -9.97 -3.59 -0.98
CA VAL A 51 -9.50 -3.98 -2.32
C VAL A 51 -8.65 -2.89 -2.96
N ALA A 52 -8.96 -1.61 -2.73
CA ALA A 52 -8.15 -0.50 -3.21
C ALA A 52 -6.76 -0.48 -2.53
N LEU A 53 -6.70 -0.70 -1.22
CA LEU A 53 -5.45 -0.83 -0.47
C LEU A 53 -4.62 -2.02 -0.96
N ALA A 54 -5.25 -3.16 -1.25
CA ALA A 54 -4.57 -4.34 -1.76
C ALA A 54 -3.91 -4.06 -3.11
N ARG A 55 -4.65 -3.42 -4.03
CA ARG A 55 -4.12 -2.99 -5.34
C ARG A 55 -2.98 -1.98 -5.22
N ALA A 56 -2.97 -1.16 -4.17
CA ALA A 56 -1.86 -0.23 -3.89
C ALA A 56 -0.62 -0.98 -3.37
N ALA A 57 -0.81 -1.97 -2.50
CA ALA A 57 0.27 -2.80 -1.96
C ALA A 57 0.93 -3.68 -3.04
N GLU A 58 0.16 -4.19 -4.01
CA GLU A 58 0.67 -4.99 -5.14
C GLU A 58 1.65 -4.23 -6.06
N LYS A 59 1.62 -2.89 -6.04
CA LYS A 59 2.50 -2.03 -6.85
C LYS A 59 3.92 -1.94 -6.26
N ILE A 60 4.63 -3.05 -6.28
CA ILE A 60 6.03 -3.20 -5.80
C ILE A 60 7.04 -2.61 -6.81
N ARG A 61 6.66 -2.50 -8.10
CA ARG A 61 7.55 -2.08 -9.21
C ARG A 61 7.36 -0.64 -9.72
N GLY A 62 6.62 0.21 -9.00
CA GLY A 62 6.02 1.43 -9.58
C GLY A 62 6.67 2.79 -9.32
N ARG A 63 7.77 2.92 -8.56
CA ARG A 63 8.38 4.25 -8.27
C ARG A 63 9.92 4.27 -8.35
N VAL A 64 10.51 3.58 -9.35
CA VAL A 64 11.88 3.91 -9.79
C VAL A 64 11.89 5.23 -10.59
N ASP A 65 10.73 5.73 -11.02
CA ASP A 65 10.62 6.87 -11.93
C ASP A 65 10.40 8.24 -11.26
N ASP A 66 10.15 8.32 -9.95
CA ASP A 66 9.98 9.60 -9.26
C ASP A 66 11.31 10.24 -8.81
N ALA A 67 12.44 9.56 -9.05
CA ALA A 67 13.78 10.04 -8.70
C ALA A 67 14.56 10.65 -9.89
N ARG A 68 13.93 10.87 -11.05
CA ARG A 68 14.56 11.54 -12.23
C ARG A 68 13.86 12.85 -12.60
N GLY A 69 13.55 13.69 -11.61
CA GLY A 69 12.76 14.89 -11.81
C GLY A 69 13.16 16.13 -11.01
N VAL A 70 14.37 16.22 -10.45
CA VAL A 70 14.97 17.51 -10.04
C VAL A 70 16.44 17.46 -10.42
N GLY A 71 16.70 17.76 -11.70
CA GLY A 71 18.03 18.10 -12.18
C GLY A 71 18.38 19.52 -11.74
N ASP A 72 19.51 19.62 -11.05
CA ASP A 72 20.54 20.65 -11.26
C ASP A 72 20.06 21.97 -11.89
N ALA A 73 19.72 22.94 -11.05
CA ALA A 73 19.81 24.34 -11.40
C ALA A 73 21.14 24.85 -10.84
N GLY A 74 22.21 24.59 -11.59
CA GLY A 74 23.41 25.40 -11.54
C GLY A 74 23.15 26.78 -12.15
N ASP A 75 23.84 27.77 -11.56
CA ASP A 75 24.20 29.07 -12.11
C ASP A 75 23.15 30.20 -12.13
N THR A 76 23.14 30.98 -11.04
CA THR A 76 23.37 32.44 -11.04
C THR A 76 24.05 32.87 -9.74
#